data_AF-A0A952RNT8-F1
#
_entry.id   AF-A0A952RNT8-F1
#
_cell.length_a   1.000
_cell.length_b   1.000
_cell.length_c   1.000
_cell.angle_alpha   90.00
_cell.angle_beta   90.00
_cell.angle_gamma   90.00
#
_symmetry.space_group_name_H-M   'P 1'
#
loop_
_entity.id
_entity.type
_entity.pdbx_description
1 polymer ?
#
loop_
_entity_poly.entity_id
_entity_poly.type
_entity_poly.pdbx_seq_one_letter_code
_entity_poly.pdbx_strand_id
1 'polypeptide(L)'
;MRARRSIVIAFVVAGIAAATAVTVVARSRSMRATATLVSAPNVGQREEGASAIAPAVVKTAERVAVGTTTLSAVTLDADIVARLDGIETAVREGDLAALPVLARADLASEPEAAPAIIHAVASLAAQGGPAEHALAGKTLARWLGEEAKRDTRDASGNVVNLVEALGDLGGDAAVDALVDALDRDGMLDLPLQTTAAQRLAAIGDKRALPAVERFAARVAKLEPSADAFERELQEEARAAAADARGDLGR
;
A
#
# COMPACT_ATOMS: atom_id res chain seq x y z
N MET A 1 21.97 -1.44 46.11
CA MET A 1 20.87 -0.51 45.77
C MET A 1 21.34 0.45 44.68
N ARG A 2 20.92 0.24 43.43
CA ARG A 2 21.14 1.19 42.32
C ARG A 2 19.77 1.43 41.67
N ALA A 3 19.26 2.64 41.83
CA ALA A 3 18.02 3.08 41.21
C ALA A 3 18.24 3.28 39.70
N ARG A 4 17.46 2.60 38.87
CA ARG A 4 17.33 2.91 37.44
C ARG A 4 16.21 3.94 37.30
N ARG A 5 16.52 5.10 36.72
CA ARG A 5 15.54 6.11 36.32
C ARG A 5 15.01 5.70 34.94
N SER A 6 13.74 5.34 34.88
CA SER A 6 13.01 5.14 33.62
C SER A 6 12.59 6.50 33.07
N ILE A 7 13.00 6.80 31.84
CA ILE A 7 12.53 7.96 31.07
C ILE A 7 11.35 7.46 30.24
N VAL A 8 10.15 7.96 30.53
CA VAL A 8 8.93 7.69 29.76
C VAL A 8 8.78 8.84 28.77
N ILE A 9 8.86 8.54 27.46
CA ILE A 9 8.59 9.49 26.39
C ILE A 9 7.17 9.22 25.90
N ALA A 10 6.26 10.15 26.19
CA ALA A 10 4.89 10.13 25.70
C ALA A 10 4.84 10.57 24.22
N PHE A 11 4.22 9.76 23.37
CA PHE A 11 3.88 10.13 22.00
C PHE A 11 2.36 10.28 21.87
N VAL A 12 1.95 11.47 21.43
CA VAL A 12 0.57 11.81 21.06
C VAL A 12 0.44 11.52 19.57
N VAL A 13 -0.36 10.52 19.20
CA VAL A 13 -0.79 10.30 17.80
C VAL A 13 -2.25 10.70 17.70
N ALA A 14 -2.50 11.80 17.00
CA ALA A 14 -3.83 12.24 16.64
C ALA A 14 -4.26 11.52 15.36
N GLY A 15 -5.21 10.60 15.46
CA GLY A 15 -5.85 9.95 14.32
C GLY A 15 -6.79 10.90 13.59
N ILE A 16 -6.57 11.10 12.29
CA ILE A 16 -7.54 11.70 11.38
C ILE A 16 -8.05 10.58 10.47
N ALA A 17 -9.27 10.13 10.71
CA ALA A 17 -10.00 9.24 9.81
C ALA A 17 -10.68 10.09 8.72
N ALA A 18 -10.28 9.91 7.47
CA ALA A 18 -11.01 10.41 6.31
C ALA A 18 -11.51 9.23 5.47
N ALA A 19 -12.76 8.84 5.70
CA ALA A 19 -13.46 7.88 4.86
C ALA A 19 -13.90 8.57 3.55
N THR A 20 -13.45 8.06 2.41
CA THR A 20 -14.02 8.42 1.11
C THR A 20 -14.54 7.15 0.45
N ALA A 21 -15.86 7.00 0.46
CA ALA A 21 -16.55 5.93 -0.23
C ALA A 21 -16.65 6.26 -1.73
N VAL A 22 -16.03 5.44 -2.59
CA VAL A 22 -16.24 5.49 -4.04
C VAL A 22 -17.31 4.45 -4.39
N THR A 23 -18.50 4.94 -4.72
CA THR A 23 -19.60 4.10 -5.24
C THR A 23 -19.35 3.82 -6.72
N VAL A 24 -18.90 2.60 -7.04
CA VAL A 24 -18.89 2.08 -8.41
C VAL A 24 -20.24 1.41 -8.68
N VAL A 25 -21.11 2.07 -9.45
CA VAL A 25 -22.27 1.43 -10.09
C VAL A 25 -21.89 1.08 -11.52
N ALA A 26 -21.66 -0.21 -11.75
CA ALA A 26 -21.58 -0.81 -13.07
C ALA A 26 -22.80 -1.71 -13.32
N ARG A 27 -23.41 -1.56 -14.49
CA ARG A 27 -24.19 -2.51 -15.32
C ARG A 27 -25.29 -1.72 -16.06
N SER A 28 -25.76 -2.07 -17.25
CA SER A 28 -25.38 -2.99 -18.33
C SER A 28 -26.33 -2.68 -19.49
N ARG A 29 -25.88 -2.95 -20.71
CA ARG A 29 -26.65 -2.90 -21.96
C ARG A 29 -27.99 -3.66 -21.85
N SER A 30 -29.05 -3.12 -22.45
CA SER A 30 -30.00 -3.93 -23.22
C SER A 30 -30.72 -3.11 -24.29
N MET A 31 -31.01 -3.82 -25.38
CA MET A 31 -31.51 -3.40 -26.67
C MET A 31 -32.88 -2.73 -26.63
N ARG A 32 -33.14 -1.84 -27.60
CA ARG A 32 -34.36 -1.92 -28.42
C ARG A 32 -34.15 -1.20 -29.76
N ALA A 33 -34.29 -1.99 -30.81
CA ALA A 33 -34.50 -1.53 -32.16
C ALA A 33 -35.88 -0.86 -32.27
N THR A 34 -35.93 0.30 -32.90
CA THR A 34 -37.16 0.82 -33.52
C THR A 34 -36.83 1.18 -34.95
N ALA A 35 -37.35 0.36 -35.85
CA ALA A 35 -37.45 0.66 -37.26
C ALA A 35 -38.46 1.79 -37.47
N THR A 36 -38.07 2.81 -38.23
CA THR A 36 -39.02 3.73 -38.87
C THR A 36 -38.63 3.85 -40.34
N LEU A 37 -39.45 3.26 -41.19
CA LEU A 37 -39.53 3.45 -42.63
C LEU A 37 -40.15 4.82 -42.93
N VAL A 38 -39.49 5.68 -43.72
CA VAL A 38 -40.15 6.61 -44.66
C VAL A 38 -39.25 6.82 -45.90
N SER A 39 -39.92 6.85 -47.05
CA SER A 39 -39.51 6.78 -48.46
C SER A 39 -38.39 7.68 -49.00
N ALA A 40 -37.74 7.12 -50.04
CA ALA A 40 -36.99 7.75 -51.14
C ALA A 40 -37.92 8.62 -52.06
N PRO A 41 -37.51 9.26 -53.19
CA PRO A 41 -36.30 9.09 -54.04
C PRO A 41 -35.57 10.43 -54.36
N ASN A 42 -34.39 10.53 -54.98
CA ASN A 42 -34.14 10.30 -56.41
C ASN A 42 -32.66 10.55 -56.78
N VAL A 43 -32.12 9.69 -57.65
CA VAL A 43 -31.20 9.91 -58.80
C VAL A 43 -30.01 10.88 -58.68
N GLY A 44 -28.81 10.35 -58.97
CA GLY A 44 -27.86 11.05 -59.84
C GLY A 44 -26.37 11.01 -59.48
N GLN A 45 -25.63 10.16 -60.20
CA GLN A 45 -24.27 10.37 -60.71
C GLN A 45 -23.02 9.87 -59.95
N ARG A 46 -22.18 9.21 -60.79
CA ARG A 46 -20.75 8.86 -60.74
C ARG A 46 -19.90 10.03 -60.20
N GLU A 47 -18.72 9.81 -59.61
CA GLU A 47 -17.47 9.43 -60.30
C GLU A 47 -16.40 8.80 -59.37
N GLU A 48 -15.49 8.07 -60.03
CA GLU A 48 -14.25 7.48 -59.54
C GLU A 48 -13.23 8.51 -59.02
N GLY A 49 -12.33 8.09 -58.12
CA GLY A 49 -11.14 8.86 -57.80
C GLY A 49 -10.33 8.30 -56.63
N ALA A 50 -9.30 7.54 -56.95
CA ALA A 50 -8.30 7.04 -56.01
C ALA A 50 -7.50 8.19 -55.34
N SER A 51 -7.20 8.08 -54.04
CA SER A 51 -5.96 8.61 -53.47
C SER A 51 -5.68 8.00 -52.09
N ALA A 52 -4.54 7.33 -51.99
CA ALA A 52 -3.99 6.78 -50.77
C ALA A 52 -3.17 7.85 -50.03
N ILE A 53 -3.37 8.06 -48.73
CA ILE A 53 -2.33 8.59 -47.84
C ILE A 53 -2.50 8.02 -46.40
N ALA A 54 -1.37 7.56 -45.87
CA ALA A 54 -1.05 6.82 -44.63
C ALA A 54 -1.83 7.09 -43.32
N PRO A 55 -1.92 6.09 -42.41
CA PRO A 55 -2.19 6.35 -41.00
C PRO A 55 -0.94 6.89 -40.30
N ALA A 56 -1.10 8.05 -39.65
CA ALA A 56 -0.10 8.69 -38.82
C ALA A 56 0.34 7.79 -37.66
N VAL A 57 1.59 7.33 -37.72
CA VAL A 57 2.33 6.73 -36.59
C VAL A 57 3.06 7.85 -35.87
N VAL A 58 2.38 8.57 -34.96
CA VAL A 58 3.06 9.46 -34.01
C VAL A 58 2.33 9.42 -32.68
N LYS A 59 2.71 8.48 -31.79
CA LYS A 59 2.40 8.56 -30.36
C LYS A 59 3.31 7.71 -29.46
N THR A 60 4.55 7.48 -29.88
CA THR A 60 5.48 6.61 -29.13
C THR A 60 6.73 7.34 -28.61
N ALA A 61 7.13 8.46 -29.22
CA ALA A 61 8.37 9.15 -28.83
C ALA A 61 8.26 9.97 -27.53
N GLU A 62 7.09 10.54 -27.24
CA GLU A 62 6.90 11.42 -26.07
C GLU A 62 6.86 10.65 -24.75
N ARG A 63 6.37 9.40 -24.77
CA ARG A 63 6.33 8.53 -23.58
C ARG A 63 7.71 8.04 -23.16
N VAL A 64 8.65 7.93 -24.10
CA VAL A 64 10.01 7.45 -23.85
C VAL A 64 10.86 8.53 -23.18
N ALA A 65 10.70 9.80 -23.58
CA ALA A 65 11.46 10.91 -23.00
C ALA A 65 11.06 11.23 -21.55
N VAL A 66 9.77 11.09 -21.22
CA VAL A 66 9.25 11.30 -19.86
C VAL A 66 9.76 10.22 -18.91
N GLY A 67 9.74 8.93 -19.32
CA GLY A 67 10.23 7.83 -18.48
C GLY A 67 11.73 7.91 -18.15
N THR A 68 12.57 8.37 -19.09
CA THR A 68 14.00 8.58 -18.80
C THR A 68 14.28 9.71 -17.81
N THR A 69 13.44 10.74 -17.77
CA THR A 69 13.64 11.90 -16.89
C THR A 69 13.22 11.58 -15.45
N THR A 70 12.13 10.84 -15.27
CA THR A 70 11.64 10.39 -13.95
C THR A 70 12.60 9.39 -13.31
N LEU A 71 13.15 8.45 -14.09
CA LEU A 71 14.11 7.47 -13.58
C LEU A 71 15.39 8.12 -13.04
N SER A 72 15.91 9.16 -13.70
CA SER A 72 17.07 9.93 -13.21
C SER A 72 16.77 10.77 -11.96
N ALA A 73 15.51 11.13 -11.71
CA ALA A 73 15.13 11.85 -10.50
C ALA A 73 14.92 10.90 -9.30
N VAL A 74 14.56 9.64 -9.55
CA VAL A 74 14.32 8.63 -8.49
C VAL A 74 15.63 7.96 -8.00
N THR A 75 16.76 8.15 -8.71
CA THR A 75 18.04 7.53 -8.33
C THR A 75 18.61 8.04 -7.01
N LEU A 76 19.38 7.17 -6.35
CA LEU A 76 20.04 7.41 -5.05
C LEU A 76 21.03 8.58 -5.05
N ASP A 77 21.55 8.99 -6.21
CA ASP A 77 22.55 10.06 -6.32
C ASP A 77 21.94 11.47 -6.40
N ALA A 78 20.60 11.59 -6.48
CA ALA A 78 19.90 12.86 -6.50
C ALA A 78 19.86 13.50 -5.10
N ASP A 79 19.81 14.84 -5.04
CA ASP A 79 19.51 15.51 -3.77
C ASP A 79 18.10 15.15 -3.27
N ILE A 80 17.90 15.28 -1.97
CA ILE A 80 16.66 14.81 -1.32
C ILE A 80 15.40 15.46 -1.91
N VAL A 81 15.43 16.73 -2.31
CA VAL A 81 14.26 17.43 -2.86
C VAL A 81 13.95 16.90 -4.25
N ALA A 82 14.97 16.84 -5.13
CA ALA A 82 14.81 16.28 -6.47
C ALA A 82 14.35 14.82 -6.42
N ARG A 83 14.80 14.06 -5.42
CA ARG A 83 14.40 12.67 -5.22
C ARG A 83 12.93 12.53 -4.80
N LEU A 84 12.45 13.36 -3.87
CA LEU A 84 11.04 13.36 -3.47
C LEU A 84 10.12 13.78 -4.63
N ASP A 85 10.48 14.83 -5.38
CA ASP A 85 9.74 15.28 -6.56
C ASP A 85 9.69 14.19 -7.65
N GLY A 86 10.81 13.47 -7.84
CA GLY A 86 10.91 12.32 -8.74
C GLY A 86 10.00 11.18 -8.32
N ILE A 87 9.98 10.84 -7.03
CA ILE A 87 9.10 9.82 -6.45
C ILE A 87 7.63 10.17 -6.66
N GLU A 88 7.22 11.40 -6.31
CA GLU A 88 5.85 11.87 -6.47
C GLU A 88 5.42 11.82 -7.94
N THR A 89 6.30 12.27 -8.84
CA THR A 89 6.06 12.21 -10.28
C THR A 89 5.90 10.77 -10.77
N ALA A 90 6.75 9.84 -10.34
CA ALA A 90 6.64 8.43 -10.71
C ALA A 90 5.30 7.83 -10.26
N VAL A 91 4.90 8.08 -9.01
CA VAL A 91 3.63 7.57 -8.46
C VAL A 91 2.43 8.15 -9.22
N ARG A 92 2.44 9.45 -9.49
CA ARG A 92 1.35 10.17 -10.19
C ARG A 92 1.18 9.71 -11.63
N GLU A 93 2.28 9.37 -12.31
CA GLU A 93 2.27 8.89 -13.70
C GLU A 93 2.11 7.37 -13.83
N GLY A 94 2.15 6.63 -12.72
CA GLY A 94 2.15 5.18 -12.71
C GLY A 94 3.39 4.59 -13.39
N ASP A 95 4.56 5.21 -13.21
CA ASP A 95 5.81 4.78 -13.82
C ASP A 95 6.35 3.53 -13.11
N LEU A 96 5.85 2.35 -13.52
CA LEU A 96 6.23 1.06 -12.96
C LEU A 96 7.73 0.76 -13.10
N ALA A 97 8.44 1.44 -14.01
CA ALA A 97 9.89 1.27 -14.16
C ALA A 97 10.67 1.83 -12.95
N ALA A 98 10.05 2.71 -12.15
CA ALA A 98 10.64 3.21 -10.91
C ALA A 98 10.62 2.16 -9.78
N LEU A 99 9.68 1.20 -9.81
CA LEU A 99 9.50 0.23 -8.72
C LEU A 99 10.77 -0.59 -8.43
N PRO A 100 11.49 -1.17 -9.42
CA PRO A 100 12.74 -1.89 -9.15
C PRO A 100 13.88 -1.01 -8.65
N VAL A 101 13.85 0.30 -8.92
CA VAL A 101 14.84 1.26 -8.41
C VAL A 101 14.55 1.54 -6.94
N LEU A 102 13.31 1.90 -6.61
CA LEU A 102 12.85 2.15 -5.25
C LEU A 102 13.04 0.92 -4.35
N ALA A 103 12.78 -0.29 -4.86
CA ALA A 103 12.94 -1.53 -4.11
C ALA A 103 14.38 -1.83 -3.67
N ARG A 104 15.37 -1.12 -4.21
CA ARG A 104 16.79 -1.24 -3.83
C ARG A 104 17.21 -0.23 -2.77
N ALA A 105 16.32 0.69 -2.36
CA ALA A 105 16.64 1.69 -1.36
C ALA A 105 17.03 1.04 -0.02
N ASP A 106 18.00 1.68 0.64
CA ASP A 106 18.37 1.42 2.03
C ASP A 106 17.73 2.50 2.90
N LEU A 107 16.64 2.15 3.59
CA LEU A 107 15.89 3.10 4.41
C LEU A 107 16.74 3.65 5.57
N ALA A 108 17.77 2.93 6.01
CA ALA A 108 18.66 3.38 7.08
C ALA A 108 19.64 4.46 6.64
N SER A 109 20.02 4.45 5.36
CA SER A 109 20.88 5.48 4.79
C SER A 109 20.11 6.75 4.43
N GLU A 110 18.78 6.69 4.35
CA GLU A 110 17.93 7.77 3.83
C GLU A 110 16.64 7.98 4.65
N PRO A 111 16.76 8.25 5.97
CA PRO A 111 15.61 8.27 6.87
C PRO A 111 14.57 9.35 6.52
N GLU A 112 14.97 10.46 5.91
CA GLU A 112 14.07 11.53 5.48
C GLU A 112 13.22 11.12 4.26
N ALA A 113 13.76 10.27 3.38
CA ALA A 113 13.05 9.79 2.19
C ALA A 113 12.24 8.52 2.45
N ALA A 114 12.59 7.77 3.50
CA ALA A 114 12.07 6.44 3.76
C ALA A 114 10.52 6.34 3.73
N PRO A 115 9.75 7.23 4.41
CA PRO A 115 8.30 7.19 4.33
C PRO A 115 7.77 7.34 2.89
N ALA A 116 8.31 8.27 2.12
CA ALA A 116 7.89 8.50 0.74
C ALA A 116 8.20 7.29 -0.15
N ILE A 117 9.36 6.67 0.04
CA ILE A 117 9.76 5.46 -0.69
C ILE A 117 8.82 4.29 -0.37
N ILE A 118 8.51 4.06 0.91
CA ILE A 118 7.60 3.00 1.36
C ILE A 118 6.23 3.15 0.67
N HIS A 119 5.63 4.33 0.75
CA HIS A 119 4.32 4.59 0.14
C HIS A 119 4.36 4.54 -1.38
N ALA A 120 5.46 5.00 -2.01
CA ALA A 120 5.61 4.92 -3.46
C ALA A 120 5.69 3.48 -3.96
N VAL A 121 6.42 2.61 -3.26
CA VAL A 121 6.49 1.18 -3.61
C VAL A 121 5.11 0.53 -3.54
N ALA A 122 4.35 0.77 -2.47
CA ALA A 122 2.99 0.25 -2.35
C ALA A 122 2.05 0.83 -3.43
N SER A 123 2.09 2.14 -3.66
CA SER A 123 1.21 2.85 -4.59
C SER A 123 1.49 2.48 -6.05
N LEU A 124 2.75 2.33 -6.44
CA LEU A 124 3.12 1.89 -7.79
C LEU A 124 2.74 0.43 -8.01
N ALA A 125 2.91 -0.43 -7.01
CA ALA A 125 2.50 -1.82 -7.12
C ALA A 125 0.99 -1.99 -7.28
N ALA A 126 0.19 -1.20 -6.56
CA ALA A 126 -1.27 -1.17 -6.71
C ALA A 126 -1.74 -0.72 -8.12
N GLN A 127 -0.91 0.03 -8.84
CA GLN A 127 -1.15 0.43 -10.23
C GLN A 127 -0.62 -0.61 -11.24
N GLY A 128 0.20 -1.54 -10.78
CA GLY A 128 0.86 -2.56 -11.59
C GLY A 128 0.09 -3.88 -11.65
N GLY A 129 0.78 -4.92 -12.13
CA GLY A 129 0.26 -6.28 -12.20
C GLY A 129 0.77 -7.18 -11.06
N PRO A 130 0.55 -8.51 -11.17
CA PRO A 130 0.98 -9.47 -10.16
C PRO A 130 2.50 -9.47 -9.89
N ALA A 131 3.32 -9.16 -10.89
CA ALA A 131 4.77 -9.11 -10.75
C ALA A 131 5.21 -7.93 -9.86
N GLU A 132 4.62 -6.76 -10.08
CA GLU A 132 4.86 -5.55 -9.29
C GLU A 132 4.36 -5.72 -7.85
N HIS A 133 3.17 -6.29 -7.66
CA HIS A 133 2.65 -6.66 -6.33
C HIS A 133 3.61 -7.60 -5.59
N ALA A 134 4.08 -8.66 -6.25
CA ALA A 134 4.99 -9.62 -5.63
C ALA A 134 6.35 -9.00 -5.26
N LEU A 135 6.88 -8.10 -6.11
CA LEU A 135 8.11 -7.37 -5.82
C LEU A 135 7.93 -6.42 -4.64
N ALA A 136 6.87 -5.63 -4.62
CA ALA A 136 6.58 -4.71 -3.53
C ALA A 136 6.36 -5.45 -2.21
N GLY A 137 5.58 -6.53 -2.20
CA GLY A 137 5.31 -7.30 -0.98
C GLY A 137 6.59 -7.86 -0.37
N LYS A 138 7.48 -8.44 -1.17
CA LYS A 138 8.80 -8.92 -0.70
C LYS A 138 9.69 -7.79 -0.20
N THR A 139 9.64 -6.64 -0.87
CA THR A 139 10.45 -5.47 -0.52
C THR A 139 10.01 -4.87 0.81
N LEU A 140 8.72 -4.61 0.97
CA LEU A 140 8.12 -4.09 2.19
C LEU A 140 8.31 -5.06 3.36
N ALA A 141 8.16 -6.37 3.13
CA ALA A 141 8.41 -7.39 4.14
C ALA A 141 9.86 -7.40 4.63
N ARG A 142 10.83 -7.28 3.71
CA ARG A 142 12.25 -7.16 4.04
C ARG A 142 12.49 -5.91 4.89
N TRP A 143 12.04 -4.75 4.43
CA TRP A 143 12.21 -3.49 5.15
C TRP A 143 11.56 -3.53 6.53
N LEU A 144 10.38 -4.14 6.69
CA LEU A 144 9.74 -4.29 8.00
C LEU A 144 10.65 -5.06 8.97
N GLY A 145 11.26 -6.15 8.50
CA GLY A 145 12.20 -6.94 9.30
C GLY A 145 13.55 -6.26 9.57
N GLU A 146 13.93 -5.24 8.78
CA GLU A 146 15.15 -4.45 8.96
C GLU A 146 14.90 -3.28 9.93
N GLU A 147 13.86 -2.49 9.68
CA GLU A 147 13.48 -1.34 10.49
C GLU A 147 13.05 -1.76 11.91
N ALA A 148 12.33 -2.87 12.07
CA ALA A 148 11.93 -3.35 13.40
C ALA A 148 13.10 -3.78 14.29
N LYS A 149 14.32 -3.93 13.75
CA LYS A 149 15.53 -4.23 14.53
C LYS A 149 16.30 -2.97 14.93
N ARG A 150 15.96 -1.82 14.34
CA ARG A 150 16.67 -0.57 14.56
C ARG A 150 16.03 0.19 15.71
N ASP A 151 16.83 0.55 16.70
CA ASP A 151 16.42 1.35 17.85
C ASP A 151 16.65 2.85 17.57
N THR A 152 15.98 3.35 16.53
CA THR A 152 16.04 4.78 16.14
C THR A 152 14.63 5.31 15.89
N ARG A 153 14.44 6.61 16.14
CA ARG A 153 13.12 7.25 16.06
C ARG A 153 12.52 7.19 14.65
N ASP A 154 13.34 7.37 13.63
CA ASP A 154 12.96 7.23 12.23
C ASP A 154 12.50 5.80 11.92
N ALA A 155 13.22 4.79 12.42
CA ALA A 155 12.88 3.39 12.21
C ALA A 155 11.52 3.04 12.80
N SER A 156 11.23 3.46 14.04
CA SER A 156 9.90 3.24 14.64
C SER A 156 8.77 3.83 13.79
N GLY A 157 8.98 5.02 13.22
CA GLY A 157 8.02 5.63 12.28
C GLY A 157 7.88 4.82 10.98
N ASN A 158 8.99 4.31 10.45
CA ASN A 158 8.99 3.47 9.25
C ASN A 158 8.27 2.14 9.46
N VAL A 159 8.40 1.49 10.62
CA VAL A 159 7.70 0.22 10.92
C VAL A 159 6.18 0.42 10.84
N VAL A 160 5.65 1.54 11.34
CA VAL A 160 4.22 1.88 11.21
C VAL A 160 3.83 1.97 9.74
N ASN A 161 4.56 2.77 8.95
CA ASN A 161 4.29 2.93 7.52
C ASN A 161 4.36 1.60 6.75
N LEU A 162 5.28 0.71 7.14
CA LEU A 162 5.46 -0.60 6.51
C LEU A 162 4.31 -1.55 6.82
N VAL A 163 3.82 -1.59 8.06
CA VAL A 163 2.64 -2.40 8.44
C VAL A 163 1.40 -1.93 7.68
N GLU A 164 1.19 -0.61 7.56
CA GLU A 164 0.08 -0.05 6.79
C GLU A 164 0.22 -0.36 5.30
N ALA A 165 1.39 -0.12 4.72
CA ALA A 165 1.66 -0.37 3.31
C ALA A 165 1.49 -1.85 2.93
N LEU A 166 1.91 -2.78 3.80
CA LEU A 166 1.66 -4.22 3.60
C LEU A 166 0.16 -4.53 3.66
N GLY A 167 -0.56 -3.94 4.63
CA GLY A 167 -2.01 -4.09 4.76
C GLY A 167 -2.78 -3.63 3.52
N ASP A 168 -2.42 -2.47 2.99
CA ASP A 168 -3.05 -1.87 1.82
C ASP A 168 -2.67 -2.60 0.51
N LEU A 169 -1.43 -3.11 0.41
CA LEU A 169 -0.97 -3.88 -0.75
C LEU A 169 -1.67 -5.24 -0.85
N GLY A 170 -1.82 -5.93 0.28
CA GLY A 170 -2.34 -7.29 0.36
C GLY A 170 -1.52 -8.33 -0.43
N GLY A 171 -2.15 -9.48 -0.68
CA GLY A 171 -1.52 -10.61 -1.36
C GLY A 171 -0.58 -11.45 -0.47
N ASP A 172 -0.07 -12.55 -1.03
CA ASP A 172 0.62 -13.59 -0.26
C ASP A 172 1.80 -13.07 0.56
N ALA A 173 2.68 -12.28 -0.06
CA ALA A 173 3.87 -11.77 0.62
C ALA A 173 3.52 -10.80 1.76
N ALA A 174 2.42 -10.03 1.63
CA ALA A 174 1.99 -9.14 2.69
C ALA A 174 1.35 -9.90 3.86
N VAL A 175 0.53 -10.91 3.55
CA VAL A 175 -0.06 -11.80 4.57
C VAL A 175 1.05 -12.51 5.35
N ASP A 176 2.00 -13.12 4.66
CA ASP A 176 3.11 -13.84 5.30
C ASP A 176 3.93 -12.89 6.20
N ALA A 177 4.23 -11.68 5.72
CA ALA A 177 5.00 -10.69 6.50
C ALA A 177 4.27 -10.19 7.74
N LEU A 178 2.97 -9.88 7.63
CA LEU A 178 2.16 -9.43 8.76
C LEU A 178 1.92 -10.55 9.77
N VAL A 179 1.75 -11.80 9.31
CA VAL A 179 1.69 -12.98 10.18
C VAL A 179 3.00 -13.14 10.96
N ASP A 180 4.14 -13.12 10.27
CA ASP A 180 5.46 -13.22 10.90
C ASP A 180 5.69 -12.11 11.92
N ALA A 181 5.29 -10.88 11.59
CA ALA A 181 5.43 -9.72 12.48
C ALA A 181 4.54 -9.83 13.71
N LEU A 182 3.31 -10.33 13.56
CA LEU A 182 2.40 -10.55 14.68
C LEU A 182 2.85 -11.70 15.58
N ASP A 183 3.60 -12.66 15.05
CA ASP A 183 4.06 -13.84 15.81
C ASP A 183 5.41 -13.66 16.49
N ARG A 184 6.26 -12.78 15.97
CA ARG A 184 7.57 -12.53 16.54
C ARG A 184 7.45 -11.65 17.77
N ASP A 185 7.73 -12.25 18.92
CA ASP A 185 7.70 -11.54 20.20
C ASP A 185 8.65 -10.34 20.21
N GLY A 186 8.16 -9.21 20.73
CA GLY A 186 8.91 -7.95 20.80
C GLY A 186 9.20 -7.26 19.46
N MET A 187 8.74 -7.79 18.32
CA MET A 187 8.96 -7.13 17.02
C MET A 187 8.06 -5.89 16.84
N LEU A 188 6.81 -5.99 17.30
CA LEU A 188 5.82 -4.92 17.27
C LEU A 188 5.35 -4.64 18.70
N ASP A 189 5.11 -3.37 19.02
CA ASP A 189 4.42 -3.01 20.25
C ASP A 189 2.92 -3.34 20.17
N LEU A 190 2.20 -3.24 21.29
CA LEU A 190 0.79 -3.65 21.35
C LEU A 190 -0.12 -2.88 20.36
N PRO A 191 0.01 -1.54 20.21
CA PRO A 191 -0.72 -0.80 19.18
C PRO A 191 -0.45 -1.35 17.79
N LEU A 192 0.81 -1.61 17.44
CA LEU A 192 1.13 -2.04 16.09
C LEU A 192 0.78 -3.50 15.81
N GLN A 193 0.82 -4.38 16.83
CA GLN A 193 0.22 -5.72 16.75
C GLN A 193 -1.29 -5.65 16.48
N THR A 194 -1.97 -4.69 17.12
CA THR A 194 -3.41 -4.45 16.93
C THR A 194 -3.69 -4.03 15.50
N THR A 195 -2.91 -3.08 14.97
CA THR A 195 -2.99 -2.66 13.56
C THR A 195 -2.72 -3.83 12.61
N ALA A 196 -1.66 -4.62 12.84
CA ALA A 196 -1.35 -5.77 11.99
C ALA A 196 -2.50 -6.80 11.95
N ALA A 197 -3.14 -7.10 13.09
CA ALA A 197 -4.30 -7.98 13.16
C ALA A 197 -5.51 -7.42 12.38
N GLN A 198 -5.78 -6.12 12.49
CA GLN A 198 -6.83 -5.44 11.72
C GLN A 198 -6.55 -5.48 10.21
N ARG A 199 -5.30 -5.21 9.80
CA ARG A 199 -4.90 -5.28 8.38
C ARG A 199 -5.01 -6.69 7.82
N LEU A 200 -4.60 -7.71 8.57
CA LEU A 200 -4.81 -9.12 8.18
C LEU A 200 -6.29 -9.46 7.99
N ALA A 201 -7.16 -8.99 8.88
CA ALA A 201 -8.61 -9.17 8.75
C ALA A 201 -9.17 -8.48 7.51
N ALA A 202 -8.72 -7.25 7.24
CA ALA A 202 -9.13 -6.49 6.06
C ALA A 202 -8.69 -7.14 4.74
N ILE A 203 -7.50 -7.77 4.71
CA ILE A 203 -7.05 -8.58 3.56
C ILE A 203 -7.97 -9.80 3.36
N GLY A 204 -8.48 -10.39 4.45
CA GLY A 204 -9.44 -11.49 4.39
C GLY A 204 -8.84 -12.85 4.04
N ASP A 205 -7.52 -12.99 4.07
CA ASP A 205 -6.85 -14.27 3.82
C ASP A 205 -6.91 -15.17 5.06
N LYS A 206 -7.67 -16.26 4.97
CA LYS A 206 -7.89 -17.21 6.07
C LYS A 206 -6.60 -17.85 6.60
N ARG A 207 -5.49 -17.83 5.85
CA ARG A 207 -4.18 -18.27 6.35
C ARG A 207 -3.70 -17.46 7.55
N ALA A 208 -4.18 -16.23 7.70
CA ALA A 208 -3.85 -15.36 8.83
C ALA A 208 -4.55 -15.76 10.14
N LEU A 209 -5.65 -16.54 10.07
CA LEU A 209 -6.47 -16.86 11.24
C LEU A 209 -5.65 -17.45 12.41
N PRO A 210 -4.78 -18.46 12.23
CA PRO A 210 -3.99 -19.01 13.33
C PRO A 210 -3.08 -17.99 14.03
N ALA A 211 -2.57 -16.99 13.30
CA ALA A 211 -1.75 -15.92 13.88
C ALA A 211 -2.61 -14.96 14.73
N VAL A 212 -3.77 -14.55 14.20
CA VAL A 212 -4.72 -13.72 14.95
C VAL A 212 -5.24 -14.44 16.19
N GLU A 213 -5.48 -15.76 16.15
CA GLU A 213 -5.88 -16.53 17.33
C GLU A 213 -4.79 -16.57 18.41
N ARG A 214 -3.52 -16.69 18.00
CA ARG A 214 -2.39 -16.62 18.93
C ARG A 214 -2.24 -15.23 19.52
N PHE A 215 -2.40 -14.17 18.73
CA PHE A 215 -2.45 -12.79 19.22
C PHE A 215 -3.58 -12.61 20.25
N ALA A 216 -4.81 -13.02 19.90
CA ALA A 216 -5.96 -12.99 20.80
C ALA A 216 -5.67 -13.70 22.14
N ALA A 217 -5.05 -14.88 22.08
CA ALA A 217 -4.68 -15.64 23.27
C ALA A 217 -3.59 -14.95 24.12
N ARG A 218 -2.67 -14.17 23.51
CA ARG A 218 -1.68 -13.37 24.25
C ARG A 218 -2.34 -12.17 24.92
N VAL A 219 -3.14 -11.39 24.21
CA VAL A 219 -3.79 -10.19 24.78
C VAL A 219 -4.84 -10.53 25.84
N ALA A 220 -5.49 -11.69 25.75
CA ALA A 220 -6.40 -12.19 26.79
C ALA A 220 -5.68 -12.53 28.11
N LYS A 221 -4.37 -12.81 28.07
CA LYS A 221 -3.56 -13.10 29.26
C LYS A 221 -2.90 -11.87 29.87
N LEU A 222 -3.04 -10.70 29.24
CA LEU A 222 -2.52 -9.46 29.80
C LEU A 222 -3.35 -9.08 31.02
N GLU A 223 -2.68 -8.89 32.15
CA GLU A 223 -3.29 -8.29 33.33
C GLU A 223 -3.68 -6.83 33.04
N PRO A 224 -4.83 -6.36 33.53
CA PRO A 224 -5.26 -4.97 33.35
C PRO A 224 -4.19 -4.00 33.83
N SER A 225 -3.78 -3.06 32.98
CA SER A 225 -2.83 -2.03 33.39
C SER A 225 -3.44 -1.10 34.45
N ALA A 226 -2.60 -0.68 35.39
CA ALA A 226 -2.94 0.38 36.34
C ALA A 226 -3.04 1.75 35.63
N ASP A 227 -2.24 1.94 34.59
CA ASP A 227 -2.32 3.11 33.73
C ASP A 227 -3.58 3.03 32.87
N ALA A 228 -4.37 4.11 32.85
CA ALA A 228 -5.67 4.13 32.20
C ALA A 228 -5.56 4.06 30.67
N PHE A 229 -4.54 4.69 30.11
CA PHE A 229 -4.29 4.68 28.67
C PHE A 229 -3.83 3.30 28.21
N GLU A 230 -2.87 2.69 28.91
CA GLU A 230 -2.44 1.32 28.61
C GLU A 230 -3.58 0.30 28.76
N ARG A 231 -4.48 0.49 29.72
CA ARG A 231 -5.65 -0.37 29.89
C ARG A 231 -6.61 -0.25 28.70
N GLU A 232 -6.86 0.97 28.22
CA GLU A 232 -7.66 1.22 27.03
C GLU A 232 -7.04 0.56 25.78
N LEU A 233 -5.72 0.67 25.60
CA LEU A 233 -5.00 -0.02 24.52
C LEU A 233 -5.15 -1.54 24.60
N GLN A 234 -5.09 -2.13 25.80
CA GLN A 234 -5.33 -3.57 25.97
C GLN A 234 -6.78 -3.96 25.65
N GLU A 235 -7.76 -3.12 25.98
CA GLU A 235 -9.17 -3.35 25.65
C GLU A 235 -9.40 -3.28 24.14
N GLU A 236 -8.83 -2.27 23.47
CA GLU A 236 -8.85 -2.15 22.01
C GLU A 236 -8.21 -3.37 21.34
N ALA A 237 -7.02 -3.78 21.80
CA ALA A 237 -6.33 -4.95 21.26
C ALA A 237 -7.18 -6.24 21.37
N ARG A 238 -7.89 -6.42 22.49
CA ARG A 238 -8.80 -7.57 22.69
C ARG A 238 -10.00 -7.49 21.75
N ALA A 239 -10.60 -6.31 21.58
CA ALA A 239 -11.72 -6.10 20.66
C ALA A 239 -11.30 -6.36 19.21
N ALA A 240 -10.21 -5.74 18.77
CA ALA A 240 -9.66 -5.92 17.42
C ALA A 240 -9.30 -7.38 17.13
N ALA A 241 -8.72 -8.11 18.10
CA ALA A 241 -8.43 -9.52 17.93
C ALA A 241 -9.71 -10.38 17.81
N ALA A 242 -10.77 -10.04 18.55
CA ALA A 242 -12.06 -10.73 18.44
C ALA A 242 -12.73 -10.48 17.08
N ASP A 243 -12.75 -9.23 16.63
CA ASP A 243 -13.31 -8.84 15.34
C ASP A 243 -12.54 -9.48 14.18
N ALA A 244 -11.21 -9.41 14.21
CA ALA A 244 -10.34 -10.02 13.20
C ALA A 244 -10.55 -11.54 13.08
N ARG A 245 -10.73 -12.24 14.21
CA ARG A 245 -11.07 -13.68 14.21
C ARG A 245 -12.44 -13.94 13.59
N GLY A 246 -13.42 -13.09 13.91
CA GLY A 246 -14.76 -13.18 13.34
C GLY A 246 -14.74 -12.99 11.82
N ASP A 247 -14.00 -11.99 11.34
CA ASP A 247 -13.91 -11.66 9.93
C ASP A 247 -13.21 -12.76 9.12
N LEU A 248 -12.09 -13.29 9.62
CA LEU A 248 -11.32 -14.36 8.97
C LEU A 248 -11.98 -15.75 9.08
N GLY A 249 -12.88 -15.93 10.06
CA GLY A 249 -13.60 -17.19 10.28
C GLY A 249 -14.84 -17.40 9.42
N ARG A 250 -15.41 -16.33 8.84
CA ARG A 250 -16.56 -16.39 7.92
C ARG A 250 -16.14 -16.90 6.54
#